data_AF-A0A2T2UVP7-F1
#
_entry.id   AF-A0A2T2UVP7-F1
#
_cell.length_a   1.000
_cell.length_b   1.000
_cell.length_c   1.000
_cell.angle_alpha   90.00
_cell.angle_beta   90.00
_cell.angle_gamma   90.00
#
_symmetry.space_group_name_H-M   'P 1'
#
loop_
_entity.id
_entity.type
_entity.pdbx_description
1 polymer ?
#
loop_
_entity_poly.entity_id
_entity_poly.type
_entity_poly.pdbx_seq_one_letter_code
_entity_poly.pdbx_strand_id
1 'polypeptide(L)'
;MPSGAIQTTHAPAFDARFAVPLRGVAVDPEARCAHYDGPRDVIAIRFACCEVYYPCAQCHAETTDHVPARWPYARRHEPAVLCGACGGAMSAAAYLQADHTCPHCEAAFNPGCADHHDRYFAFVE
;
A
#
# COMPACT_ATOMS: atom_id res chain seq x y z
N MET A 1 6.57 -23.06 -2.95
CA MET A 1 6.33 -21.64 -3.29
C MET A 1 7.66 -20.93 -3.14
N PRO A 2 8.19 -20.21 -4.14
CA PRO A 2 9.46 -19.52 -3.95
C PRO A 2 9.25 -18.50 -2.83
N SER A 3 9.94 -18.72 -1.72
CA SER A 3 10.03 -17.78 -0.61
C SER A 3 10.73 -16.53 -1.14
N GLY A 4 10.00 -15.63 -1.80
CA GLY A 4 10.55 -14.36 -2.20
C GLY A 4 11.00 -13.65 -0.93
N ALA A 5 12.30 -13.39 -0.83
CA ALA A 5 12.92 -12.93 0.41
C ALA A 5 12.26 -11.65 0.92
N ILE A 6 12.01 -11.59 2.21
CA ILE A 6 11.57 -10.36 2.88
C ILE A 6 12.68 -9.31 2.74
N GLN A 7 12.34 -8.06 2.34
CA GLN A 7 13.31 -6.99 2.10
C GLN A 7 12.87 -5.64 2.68
N THR A 8 13.82 -4.92 3.28
CA THR A 8 13.63 -3.51 3.65
C THR A 8 14.24 -2.62 2.59
N THR A 9 13.47 -1.63 2.12
CA THR A 9 13.89 -0.69 1.09
C THR A 9 13.69 0.74 1.55
N HIS A 10 14.75 1.54 1.47
CA HIS A 10 14.77 2.97 1.81
C HIS A 10 14.99 3.84 0.57
N ALA A 11 14.67 5.13 0.66
CA ALA A 11 15.07 6.09 -0.36
C ALA A 11 16.62 6.10 -0.54
N PRO A 12 17.13 6.23 -1.78
CA PRO A 12 16.41 6.44 -3.03
C PRO A 12 15.95 5.15 -3.74
N ALA A 13 16.31 3.97 -3.24
CA ALA A 13 16.02 2.68 -3.89
C ALA A 13 14.53 2.31 -3.87
N PHE A 14 14.13 1.41 -4.76
CA PHE A 14 12.79 0.80 -4.77
C PHE A 14 12.92 -0.71 -4.76
N ASP A 15 11.89 -1.38 -4.28
CA ASP A 15 11.80 -2.83 -4.35
C ASP A 15 11.50 -3.26 -5.78
N ALA A 16 12.51 -3.79 -6.46
CA ALA A 16 12.44 -4.16 -7.87
C ALA A 16 11.51 -5.35 -8.17
N ARG A 17 10.95 -6.02 -7.14
CA ARG A 17 9.97 -7.10 -7.31
C ARG A 17 8.59 -6.57 -7.72
N PHE A 18 8.31 -5.30 -7.43
CA PHE A 18 7.05 -4.66 -7.78
C PHE A 18 7.21 -3.79 -9.02
N ALA A 19 6.19 -3.79 -9.89
CA ALA A 19 6.17 -2.96 -11.10
C ALA A 19 5.93 -1.46 -10.82
N VAL A 20 5.62 -1.11 -9.57
CA VAL A 20 5.42 0.25 -9.08
C VAL A 20 6.54 0.60 -8.09
N PRO A 21 6.87 1.89 -7.92
CA PRO A 21 7.82 2.28 -6.88
C PRO A 21 7.26 1.92 -5.51
N LEU A 22 7.83 0.88 -4.88
CA LEU A 22 7.43 0.39 -3.57
C LEU A 22 8.62 0.43 -2.59
N ARG A 23 8.35 0.84 -1.35
CA ARG A 23 9.29 0.82 -0.23
C ARG A 23 8.59 0.36 1.04
N GLY A 24 9.36 -0.04 2.03
CA GLY A 24 8.86 -0.45 3.33
C GLY A 24 9.87 -1.27 4.12
N VAL A 25 9.45 -1.71 5.30
CA VAL A 25 10.26 -2.47 6.25
C VAL A 25 9.87 -3.94 6.20
N ALA A 26 10.85 -4.79 5.90
CA ALA A 26 10.68 -6.23 5.79
C ALA A 26 9.44 -6.61 4.96
N VAL A 27 9.40 -6.09 3.73
CA VAL A 27 8.30 -6.31 2.80
C VAL A 27 8.44 -7.67 2.13
N ASP A 28 7.38 -8.47 2.11
CA ASP A 28 7.32 -9.74 1.38
C ASP A 28 6.82 -9.55 -0.07
N PRO A 29 6.78 -10.60 -0.91
CA PRO A 29 6.32 -10.48 -2.30
C PRO A 29 4.84 -10.09 -2.48
N GLU A 30 4.02 -10.22 -1.44
CA GLU A 30 2.60 -9.85 -1.45
C GLU A 30 2.36 -8.49 -0.77
N ALA A 31 3.42 -7.69 -0.61
CA ALA A 31 3.42 -6.37 -0.01
C ALA A 31 3.08 -6.33 1.49
N ARG A 32 3.13 -7.46 2.19
CA ARG A 32 3.03 -7.51 3.65
C ARG A 32 4.31 -6.97 4.26
N CYS A 33 4.26 -6.39 5.45
CA CYS A 33 5.43 -5.74 6.07
C CYS A 33 5.66 -6.20 7.51
N ALA A 34 6.78 -5.80 8.11
CA ALA A 34 7.10 -6.10 9.51
C ALA A 34 6.04 -5.62 10.52
N HIS A 35 5.23 -4.61 10.17
CA HIS A 35 4.18 -4.07 11.05
C HIS A 35 2.86 -4.82 10.93
N TYR A 36 2.55 -5.33 9.74
CA TYR A 36 1.30 -6.02 9.41
C TYR A 36 1.61 -7.12 8.39
N ASP A 37 1.60 -8.38 8.84
CA ASP A 37 2.01 -9.57 8.06
C ASP A 37 0.92 -10.65 7.93
N GLY A 38 -0.31 -10.33 8.33
CA GLY A 38 -1.44 -11.22 8.24
C GLY A 38 -1.82 -11.58 6.80
N PRO A 39 -2.61 -12.65 6.60
CA PRO A 39 -2.98 -13.15 5.28
C PRO A 39 -3.80 -12.16 4.43
N ARG A 40 -4.28 -11.07 5.03
CA ARG A 40 -5.10 -10.04 4.36
C ARG A 40 -4.38 -8.69 4.26
N ASP A 41 -3.16 -8.57 4.78
CA ASP A 41 -2.34 -7.35 4.77
C ASP A 41 -1.59 -7.19 3.45
N VAL A 42 -2.29 -7.44 2.34
CA VAL A 42 -1.72 -7.57 0.99
C VAL A 42 -1.94 -6.32 0.15
N ILE A 43 -2.00 -5.15 0.78
CA ILE A 43 -2.13 -3.87 0.07
C ILE A 43 -0.91 -2.99 0.29
N ALA A 44 -0.61 -2.13 -0.69
CA ALA A 44 0.27 -0.99 -0.50
C ALA A 44 -0.41 0.28 -0.99
N ILE A 45 -0.20 1.39 -0.29
CA ILE A 45 -0.89 2.67 -0.51
C ILE A 45 0.11 3.71 -1.00
N ARG A 46 -0.26 4.44 -2.04
CA ARG A 46 0.53 5.50 -2.63
C ARG A 46 0.37 6.81 -1.86
N PHE A 47 1.48 7.40 -1.42
CA PHE A 47 1.47 8.67 -0.71
C PHE A 47 1.68 9.85 -1.67
N ALA A 48 0.90 10.92 -1.53
CA ALA A 48 0.93 12.08 -2.44
C ALA A 48 2.20 12.94 -2.30
N CYS A 49 2.94 12.80 -1.19
CA CYS A 49 4.17 13.57 -0.94
C CYS A 49 5.35 13.10 -1.79
N CYS A 50 5.38 11.83 -2.20
CA CYS A 50 6.51 11.25 -2.94
C CYS A 50 6.09 10.35 -4.10
N GLU A 51 4.79 10.09 -4.28
CA GLU A 51 4.24 9.24 -5.34
C GLU A 51 4.68 7.77 -5.27
N VAL A 52 5.16 7.31 -4.10
CA VAL A 52 5.64 5.94 -3.83
C VAL A 52 4.60 5.16 -3.02
N TYR A 53 4.53 3.86 -3.26
CA TYR A 53 3.67 2.91 -2.55
C TYR A 53 4.37 2.36 -1.29
N TYR A 54 3.62 2.25 -0.20
CA TYR A 54 4.09 1.66 1.06
C TYR A 54 3.01 0.74 1.63
N PRO A 55 3.36 -0.42 2.21
CA PRO A 55 2.38 -1.30 2.87
C PRO A 55 1.55 -0.61 3.96
N CYS A 56 2.15 0.34 4.68
CA CYS A 56 1.47 1.10 5.71
C CYS A 56 2.15 2.46 5.97
N ALA A 57 1.52 3.31 6.78
CA ALA A 57 2.06 4.62 7.17
C ALA A 57 3.34 4.53 8.03
N GLN A 58 3.52 3.45 8.81
CA GLN A 58 4.75 3.24 9.60
C GLN A 58 5.94 2.91 8.68
N CYS A 59 5.73 2.06 7.66
CA CYS A 59 6.70 1.83 6.59
C CYS A 59 7.14 3.15 5.92
N HIS A 60 6.21 4.05 5.61
CA HIS A 60 6.54 5.38 5.08
C HIS A 60 7.42 6.16 6.06
N ALA A 61 6.97 6.33 7.30
CA ALA A 61 7.67 7.11 8.32
C ALA A 61 9.08 6.60 8.63
N GLU A 62 9.32 5.29 8.56
CA GLU A 62 10.64 4.70 8.83
C GLU A 62 11.58 4.73 7.63
N THR A 63 11.05 4.83 6.40
CA THR A 63 11.87 4.72 5.18
C THR A 63 12.04 6.04 4.44
N THR A 64 11.59 7.15 5.04
CA THR A 64 11.73 8.49 4.49
C THR A 64 11.79 9.59 5.54
N ASP A 65 12.39 10.74 5.17
CA ASP A 65 12.66 11.86 6.08
C ASP A 65 11.63 12.99 5.99
N HIS A 66 10.44 12.72 5.42
CA HIS A 66 9.39 13.73 5.25
C HIS A 66 8.04 13.25 5.78
N VAL A 67 7.19 14.23 6.11
CA VAL A 67 5.84 13.96 6.65
C VAL A 67 4.93 13.41 5.55
N PRO A 68 4.11 12.37 5.85
CA PRO A 68 3.16 11.83 4.89
C PRO A 68 2.13 12.87 4.46
N ALA A 69 1.88 12.95 3.14
CA ALA A 69 0.73 13.66 2.60
C ALA A 69 -0.36 12.66 2.18
N ARG A 70 -1.57 12.91 2.67
CA ARG A 70 -2.77 12.14 2.31
C ARG A 70 -3.12 12.32 0.84
N TRP A 71 -3.66 11.27 0.24
CA TRP A 71 -4.16 11.30 -1.14
C TRP A 71 -5.32 12.29 -1.27
N PRO A 72 -5.23 13.28 -2.17
CA PRO A 72 -6.23 14.34 -2.26
C PRO A 72 -7.50 13.88 -2.99
N TYR A 73 -8.64 14.45 -2.60
CA TYR A 73 -9.95 14.17 -3.21
C TYR A 73 -9.98 14.35 -4.73
N ALA A 74 -9.28 15.37 -5.24
CA ALA A 74 -9.20 15.65 -6.68
C ALA A 74 -8.60 14.48 -7.48
N ARG A 75 -7.76 13.65 -6.85
CA ARG A 75 -7.06 12.51 -7.47
C ARG A 75 -7.65 11.16 -7.09
N ARG A 76 -8.83 11.11 -6.46
CA ARG A 76 -9.45 9.87 -5.93
C ARG A 76 -9.67 8.76 -6.96
N HIS A 77 -9.72 9.10 -8.26
CA HIS A 77 -9.88 8.16 -9.37
C HIS A 77 -8.55 7.75 -10.04
N GLU A 78 -7.42 8.30 -9.60
CA GLU A 78 -6.08 7.86 -10.02
C GLU A 78 -5.61 6.64 -9.22
N PRO A 79 -4.69 5.81 -9.76
CA PRO A 79 -4.10 4.69 -9.04
C PRO A 79 -3.39 5.13 -7.74
N ALA A 80 -3.85 4.56 -6.63
CA ALA A 80 -3.40 4.91 -5.29
C ALA A 80 -3.28 3.71 -4.34
N VAL A 81 -3.81 2.54 -4.72
CA VAL A 81 -3.71 1.31 -3.92
C VAL A 81 -3.25 0.17 -4.82
N LEU A 82 -2.27 -0.60 -4.37
CA LEU A 82 -1.76 -1.79 -5.03
C LEU A 82 -2.25 -3.02 -4.28
N CYS A 83 -2.79 -4.01 -4.97
CA CYS A 83 -2.96 -5.37 -4.42
C CYS A 83 -1.67 -6.16 -4.63
N GLY A 84 -0.98 -6.53 -3.55
CA GLY A 84 0.23 -7.34 -3.60
C GLY A 84 -0.02 -8.79 -4.03
N ALA A 85 -1.22 -9.33 -3.84
CA ALA A 85 -1.55 -10.69 -4.27
C ALA A 85 -1.59 -10.87 -5.80
N CYS A 86 -1.99 -9.84 -6.55
CA CYS A 86 -2.03 -9.89 -8.03
C CYS A 86 -1.16 -8.84 -8.73
N GLY A 87 -0.56 -7.90 -7.99
CA GLY A 87 0.19 -6.77 -8.53
C GLY A 87 -0.68 -5.68 -9.19
N GLY A 88 -2.01 -5.81 -9.14
CA GLY A 88 -2.95 -4.86 -9.76
C GLY A 88 -3.08 -3.57 -8.95
N ALA A 89 -2.92 -2.42 -9.61
CA ALA A 89 -3.18 -1.12 -9.00
C ALA A 89 -4.62 -0.67 -9.26
N MET A 90 -5.24 -0.07 -8.24
CA MET A 90 -6.60 0.47 -8.27
C MET A 90 -6.63 1.88 -7.71
N SER A 91 -7.71 2.60 -8.02
CA SER A 91 -7.91 3.94 -7.47
C SER A 91 -8.32 3.90 -6.00
N ALA A 92 -8.08 5.00 -5.28
CA ALA A 92 -8.55 5.14 -3.90
C ALA A 92 -10.08 4.95 -3.81
N ALA A 93 -10.84 5.53 -4.76
CA ALA A 93 -12.29 5.36 -4.81
C ALA A 93 -12.71 3.90 -5.02
N ALA A 94 -12.02 3.17 -5.91
CA ALA A 94 -12.30 1.76 -6.15
C ALA A 94 -12.00 0.91 -4.90
N TYR A 95 -10.85 1.13 -4.25
CA TYR A 95 -10.47 0.43 -3.02
C TYR A 95 -11.51 0.63 -1.90
N LEU A 96 -11.95 1.87 -1.69
CA LEU A 96 -12.94 2.21 -0.66
C LEU A 96 -14.33 1.60 -0.92
N GLN A 97 -14.64 1.23 -2.17
CA GLN A 97 -15.90 0.60 -2.56
C GLN A 97 -15.80 -0.93 -2.70
N ALA A 98 -14.62 -1.51 -2.48
CA ALA A 98 -14.33 -2.89 -2.85
C ALA A 98 -14.78 -3.94 -1.81
N ASP A 99 -15.47 -3.52 -0.74
CA ASP A 99 -15.93 -4.39 0.36
C ASP A 99 -14.83 -5.36 0.84
N HIS A 100 -13.65 -4.80 1.11
CA HIS A 100 -12.47 -5.54 1.55
C HIS A 100 -12.03 -6.69 0.63
N THR A 101 -12.30 -6.60 -0.67
CA THR A 101 -11.95 -7.62 -1.65
C THR A 101 -11.29 -6.99 -2.87
N CYS A 102 -10.21 -7.58 -3.39
CA CYS A 102 -9.59 -7.08 -4.60
C CYS A 102 -10.55 -7.22 -5.80
N PRO A 103 -10.89 -6.13 -6.53
CA PRO A 103 -11.79 -6.21 -7.68
C PRO A 103 -11.15 -6.93 -8.90
N HIS A 104 -9.86 -7.25 -8.84
CA HIS A 104 -9.12 -7.89 -9.93
C HIS A 104 -8.88 -9.40 -9.70
N CYS A 105 -8.70 -9.83 -8.45
CA CYS A 105 -8.30 -11.21 -8.14
C CYS A 105 -9.04 -11.82 -6.94
N GLU A 106 -10.01 -11.10 -6.37
CA GLU A 106 -10.85 -11.58 -5.25
C GLU A 106 -10.09 -11.89 -3.95
N ALA A 107 -8.80 -11.52 -3.86
CA ALA A 107 -8.05 -11.62 -2.62
C ALA A 107 -8.70 -10.75 -1.52
N ALA A 108 -8.83 -11.32 -0.32
CA ALA A 108 -9.37 -10.61 0.83
C ALA A 108 -8.36 -9.57 1.35
N PHE A 109 -8.81 -8.34 1.54
CA PHE A 109 -8.10 -7.27 2.22
C PHE A 109 -8.46 -7.24 3.70
N ASN A 110 -7.56 -6.69 4.52
CA ASN A 110 -7.78 -6.59 5.95
C ASN A 110 -8.88 -5.54 6.24
N PRO A 111 -10.01 -5.92 6.86
CA PRO A 111 -11.05 -4.95 7.20
C PRO A 111 -10.58 -3.88 8.20
N GLY A 112 -9.61 -4.22 9.06
CA GLY A 112 -9.00 -3.27 10.01
C GLY A 112 -8.21 -2.14 9.34
N CYS A 113 -7.95 -2.21 8.03
CA CYS A 113 -7.43 -1.05 7.29
C CYS A 113 -8.42 0.13 7.28
N ALA A 114 -9.72 -0.14 7.44
CA ALA A 114 -10.75 0.90 7.45
C ALA A 114 -10.60 1.89 8.60
N ASP A 115 -10.13 1.43 9.76
CA ASP A 115 -9.86 2.25 10.95
C ASP A 115 -8.74 3.27 10.74
N HIS A 116 -8.07 3.22 9.59
CA HIS A 116 -6.90 4.03 9.27
C HIS A 116 -7.01 4.79 7.95
N HIS A 117 -8.17 4.75 7.27
CA HIS A 117 -8.35 5.41 5.99
C HIS A 117 -8.09 6.92 6.05
N ASP A 118 -8.41 7.56 7.17
CA ASP A 118 -8.15 8.96 7.48
C ASP A 118 -6.66 9.34 7.40
N ARG A 119 -5.75 8.38 7.65
CA ARG A 119 -4.29 8.54 7.54
C ARG A 119 -3.81 8.58 6.09
N TYR A 120 -4.59 8.02 5.17
CA TYR A 120 -4.18 7.83 3.77
C TYR A 120 -4.97 8.70 2.80
N PHE A 121 -6.26 8.94 3.06
CA PHE A 121 -7.18 9.60 2.14
C PHE A 121 -7.76 10.86 2.77
N ALA A 122 -7.61 12.01 2.12
CA ALA A 122 -8.05 13.30 2.68
C ALA A 122 -9.57 13.54 2.62
N PHE A 123 -10.34 12.53 2.22
CA PHE A 123 -11.78 12.60 1.95
C PHE A 123 -12.56 11.46 2.62
N VAL A 124 -11.93 10.82 3.58
CA VAL A 124 -12.54 9.88 4.52
C VAL A 124 -12.35 10.48 5.92
N GLU A 125 -13.40 10.43 6.73
CA GLU A 125 -13.40 10.92 8.12
C GLU A 125 -12.99 9.81 9.09
#